data_AF-A0A9X0HPC6-F1
#
_entry.id   AF-A0A9X0HPC6-F1
#
_cell.length_a   1.000
_cell.length_b   1.000
_cell.length_c   1.000
_cell.angle_alpha   90.00
_cell.angle_beta   90.00
_cell.angle_gamma   90.00
#
_symmetry.space_group_name_H-M   'P 1'
#
loop_
_entity.id
_entity.type
_entity.pdbx_description
1 polymer ?
#
loop_
_entity_poly.entity_id
_entity_poly.type
_entity_poly.pdbx_seq_one_letter_code
_entity_poly.pdbx_strand_id
1 'polypeptide(L)'
;MRIEELIPQSGDSVLNSYRYLQGQLCIELDVPELEQAILIQVETDQISVNNLALTHNEVSGTCYVALIDLSIVLAIENGIYRPNPHFGNMMQEVRRHYHLAYGQRQSEAKMLLTLRGSSTLLSCLIADAAAVTVRMMGSKPGPDEH
;
A
#
# COMPACT_ATOMS: atom_id res chain seq x y z
N MET A 1 6.11 -7.08 -14.11
CA MET A 1 6.05 -7.84 -12.85
C MET A 1 4.64 -7.68 -12.29
N ARG A 2 4.09 -8.70 -11.66
CA ARG A 2 2.80 -8.62 -10.97
C ARG A 2 2.99 -8.22 -9.50
N ILE A 3 1.99 -7.60 -8.89
CA ILE A 3 2.10 -7.15 -7.48
C ILE A 3 2.35 -8.32 -6.52
N GLU A 4 1.80 -9.50 -6.82
CA GLU A 4 1.97 -10.71 -6.04
C GLU A 4 3.41 -11.25 -6.08
N GLU A 5 4.15 -10.96 -7.15
CA GLU A 5 5.57 -11.32 -7.29
C GLU A 5 6.47 -10.36 -6.51
N LEU A 6 6.03 -9.11 -6.32
CA LEU A 6 6.75 -8.09 -5.59
C LEU A 6 6.63 -8.27 -4.07
N ILE A 7 5.43 -8.56 -3.56
CA ILE A 7 5.16 -8.67 -2.12
C ILE A 7 6.23 -9.48 -1.35
N PRO A 8 6.58 -10.74 -1.75
CA PRO A 8 7.56 -11.52 -1.01
C PRO A 8 8.99 -10.98 -1.08
N GLN A 9 9.28 -10.09 -2.03
CA GLN A 9 10.60 -9.47 -2.23
C GLN A 9 10.68 -8.08 -1.61
N SER A 10 9.57 -7.57 -1.06
CA SER A 10 9.50 -6.18 -0.58
C SER A 10 9.94 -6.01 0.88
N GLY A 11 10.48 -7.06 1.53
CA GLY A 11 10.69 -7.09 2.98
C GLY A 11 11.53 -5.93 3.53
N ASP A 12 12.62 -5.62 2.84
CA ASP A 12 13.57 -4.57 3.22
C ASP A 12 13.56 -3.38 2.24
N SER A 13 12.43 -3.14 1.56
CA SER A 13 12.32 -2.03 0.61
C SER A 13 12.39 -0.67 1.28
N VAL A 14 12.87 0.34 0.56
CA VAL A 14 12.93 1.72 1.04
C VAL A 14 12.02 2.59 0.18
N LEU A 15 11.13 3.35 0.83
CA LEU A 15 10.28 4.31 0.14
C LEU A 15 11.10 5.52 -0.30
N ASN A 16 11.24 5.72 -1.61
CA ASN A 16 11.90 6.90 -2.18
C ASN A 16 10.94 8.09 -2.27
N SER A 17 9.78 7.85 -2.87
CA SER A 17 8.78 8.89 -3.09
C SER A 17 7.38 8.29 -3.23
N TYR A 18 6.36 9.11 -3.00
CA TYR A 18 5.00 8.80 -3.41
C TYR A 18 4.31 10.07 -3.90
N ARG A 19 3.32 9.92 -4.76
CA ARG A 19 2.54 11.03 -5.30
C ARG A 19 1.15 10.55 -5.66
N TYR A 20 0.16 11.36 -5.33
CA TYR A 20 -1.22 11.13 -5.73
C TYR A 20 -1.72 12.29 -6.58
N LEU A 21 -2.16 12.00 -7.79
CA LEU A 21 -2.66 13.00 -8.73
C LEU A 21 -3.74 12.37 -9.62
N GLN A 22 -4.88 13.04 -9.76
CA GLN A 22 -5.95 12.66 -10.70
C GLN A 22 -6.40 11.19 -10.59
N GLY A 23 -6.61 10.67 -9.37
CA GLY A 23 -7.07 9.29 -9.16
C GLY A 23 -5.98 8.23 -9.35
N GLN A 24 -4.72 8.63 -9.50
CA GLN A 24 -3.58 7.73 -9.59
C GLN A 24 -2.60 7.97 -8.46
N LEU A 25 -2.31 6.91 -7.72
CA LEU A 25 -1.23 6.85 -6.74
C LEU A 25 0.00 6.20 -7.38
N CYS A 26 1.14 6.88 -7.27
CA CYS A 26 2.45 6.40 -7.66
C CYS A 26 3.33 6.25 -6.41
N ILE A 27 3.99 5.11 -6.26
CA ILE A 27 4.90 4.80 -5.16
C ILE A 27 6.22 4.32 -5.76
N GLU A 28 7.32 4.99 -5.45
CA GLU A 28 8.66 4.59 -5.86
C GLU A 28 9.37 3.93 -4.69
N LEU A 29 9.78 2.68 -4.88
CA LEU A 29 10.47 1.89 -3.86
C LEU A 29 11.83 1.46 -4.40
N ASP A 30 12.88 1.57 -3.60
CA ASP A 30 14.11 0.79 -3.79
C ASP A 30 13.87 -0.59 -3.18
N VAL A 31 14.06 -1.65 -3.96
CA VAL A 31 13.87 -3.04 -3.52
C VAL A 31 15.23 -3.75 -3.60
N PRO A 32 15.95 -3.89 -2.48
CA PRO A 32 17.29 -4.48 -2.45
C PRO A 32 17.36 -5.88 -3.08
N GLU A 33 16.34 -6.70 -2.86
CA GLU A 33 16.21 -8.07 -3.37
C GLU A 33 16.14 -8.13 -4.91
N LEU A 34 15.71 -7.03 -5.54
CA LEU A 34 15.67 -6.88 -6.99
C LEU A 34 16.90 -6.15 -7.53
N GLU A 35 17.77 -5.62 -6.67
CA GLU A 35 18.89 -4.74 -7.01
C GLU A 35 18.49 -3.49 -7.83
N GLN A 36 17.24 -3.04 -7.69
CA GLN A 36 16.76 -1.87 -8.43
C GLN A 36 15.54 -1.20 -7.82
N ALA A 37 15.28 0.03 -8.28
CA ALA A 37 14.05 0.74 -8.00
C ALA A 37 12.88 0.19 -8.81
N ILE A 38 11.68 0.30 -8.24
CA ILE A 38 10.42 0.00 -8.89
C ILE A 38 9.45 1.17 -8.73
N LEU A 39 8.52 1.24 -9.67
CA LEU A 39 7.36 2.11 -9.60
C LEU A 39 6.10 1.27 -9.52
N ILE A 40 5.34 1.46 -8.43
CA ILE A 40 4.00 0.91 -8.26
C ILE A 40 3.01 2.02 -8.61
N GLN A 41 2.12 1.77 -9.54
CA GLN A 41 1.04 2.67 -9.93
C GLN A 41 -0.30 2.01 -9.61
N VAL A 42 -1.20 2.76 -8.99
CA VAL A 42 -2.51 2.29 -8.54
C VAL A 42 -3.57 3.29 -8.95
N GLU A 43 -4.61 2.81 -9.63
CA GLU A 43 -5.82 3.59 -9.87
C GLU A 43 -6.74 3.49 -8.65
N THR A 44 -6.95 4.61 -7.97
CA THR A 44 -7.73 4.66 -6.72
C THR A 44 -8.14 6.10 -6.41
N ASP A 45 -9.35 6.26 -5.87
CA ASP A 45 -9.83 7.56 -5.38
C ASP A 45 -9.65 7.73 -3.86
N GLN A 46 -9.19 6.67 -3.17
CA GLN A 46 -9.15 6.63 -1.71
C GLN A 46 -7.77 6.21 -1.23
N ILE A 47 -7.05 7.18 -0.68
CA ILE A 47 -5.75 7.00 -0.06
C ILE A 47 -5.77 7.47 1.40
N SER A 48 -5.02 6.79 2.24
CA SER A 48 -4.68 7.23 3.59
C SER A 48 -3.17 7.25 3.72
N VAL A 49 -2.64 8.36 4.19
CA VAL A 49 -1.20 8.58 4.31
C VAL A 49 -0.87 9.03 5.72
N ASN A 50 0.09 8.36 6.34
CA ASN A 50 0.61 8.74 7.63
C ASN A 50 1.79 9.70 7.47
N ASN A 51 1.47 10.99 7.30
CA ASN A 51 2.49 12.03 7.10
C ASN A 51 3.49 12.10 8.26
N LEU A 52 3.07 11.85 9.51
CA LEU A 52 3.98 11.85 10.66
C LEU A 52 5.03 10.75 10.54
N ALA A 53 4.62 9.53 10.16
CA ALA A 53 5.56 8.44 9.93
C ALA A 53 6.51 8.76 8.77
N LEU A 54 6.02 9.44 7.72
CA LEU A 54 6.83 9.82 6.57
C LEU A 54 7.78 11.00 6.84
N THR A 55 7.41 11.94 7.71
CA THR A 55 8.28 13.07 8.11
C THR A 55 9.32 12.67 9.15
N HIS A 56 9.02 11.70 10.02
CA HIS A 56 9.96 11.22 11.04
C HIS A 56 10.92 10.15 10.53
N ASN A 57 10.73 9.63 9.32
CA ASN A 57 11.67 8.75 8.64
C ASN A 57 12.82 9.55 8.00
N GLU A 58 13.50 10.41 8.78
CA GLU A 58 14.85 10.89 8.46
C GLU A 58 15.89 9.77 8.52
N VAL A 59 15.51 8.60 9.06
CA VAL A 59 16.18 7.33 8.87
C VAL A 59 15.42 6.56 7.82
N SER A 60 16.11 6.12 6.76
CA SER A 60 15.70 5.14 5.74
C SER A 60 14.88 3.99 6.31
N GLY A 61 13.57 4.20 6.51
CA GLY A 61 12.71 3.23 7.15
C GLY A 61 12.41 2.11 6.17
N THR A 62 12.91 0.92 6.46
CA THR A 62 12.52 -0.27 5.70
C THR A 62 11.00 -0.46 5.78
N CYS A 63 10.42 -0.82 4.66
CA CYS A 63 9.00 -1.00 4.49
C CYS A 63 8.75 -2.14 3.53
N TYR A 64 7.57 -2.73 3.64
CA TYR A 64 7.12 -3.79 2.75
C TYR A 64 5.72 -3.51 2.23
N VAL A 65 5.44 -4.10 1.07
CA VAL A 65 4.15 -4.05 0.43
C VAL A 65 3.30 -5.20 0.95
N ALA A 66 2.07 -4.90 1.34
CA ALA A 66 1.09 -5.93 1.69
C ALA A 66 -0.23 -5.66 0.95
N LEU A 67 -0.84 -6.75 0.49
CA LEU A 67 -2.13 -6.74 -0.19
C LEU A 67 -3.08 -7.64 0.61
N ILE A 68 -4.19 -7.07 1.07
CA ILE A 68 -5.15 -7.75 1.95
C ILE A 68 -6.50 -7.84 1.25
N ASP A 69 -7.05 -9.06 1.17
CA ASP A 69 -8.47 -9.26 0.82
C ASP A 69 -9.36 -8.83 1.98
N LEU A 70 -10.13 -7.76 1.76
CA LEU A 70 -10.98 -7.16 2.78
C LEU A 70 -12.15 -8.06 3.16
N SER A 71 -12.60 -8.95 2.27
CA SER A 71 -13.70 -9.87 2.55
C SER A 71 -13.36 -10.94 3.59
N ILE A 72 -12.05 -11.19 3.80
CA ILE A 72 -11.56 -12.16 4.77
C ILE A 72 -11.41 -11.52 6.17
N VAL A 73 -11.21 -10.20 6.23
CA VAL A 73 -10.85 -9.49 7.46
C VAL A 73 -11.94 -8.58 8.01
N LEU A 74 -12.96 -8.23 7.22
CA LEU A 74 -14.08 -7.39 7.63
C LEU A 74 -15.41 -8.13 7.56
N ALA A 75 -16.34 -7.74 8.44
CA ALA A 75 -17.72 -8.17 8.34
C ALA A 75 -18.41 -7.53 7.14
N ILE A 76 -19.29 -8.29 6.48
CA ILE A 76 -20.06 -7.85 5.32
C ILE A 76 -21.54 -8.06 5.62
N GLU A 77 -22.33 -7.00 5.45
CA GLU A 77 -23.78 -7.03 5.62
C GLU A 77 -24.42 -6.42 4.37
N ASN A 78 -25.29 -7.18 3.69
CA ASN A 78 -25.93 -6.76 2.43
C ASN A 78 -24.92 -6.29 1.36
N GLY A 79 -23.74 -6.91 1.31
CA GLY A 79 -22.67 -6.57 0.39
C GLY A 79 -21.87 -5.31 0.75
N ILE A 80 -22.06 -4.75 1.95
CA ILE A 80 -21.40 -3.55 2.45
C ILE A 80 -20.51 -3.90 3.65
N TYR A 81 -19.30 -3.35 3.69
CA TYR A 81 -18.40 -3.56 4.83
C TYR A 81 -18.87 -2.83 6.08
N ARG A 82 -18.78 -3.52 7.23
CA ARG A 82 -19.18 -3.02 8.54
C ARG A 82 -18.02 -3.07 9.54
N PRO A 83 -17.94 -2.10 10.46
CA PRO A 83 -17.03 -2.19 11.59
C PRO A 83 -17.35 -3.40 12.48
N ASN A 84 -16.34 -3.93 13.15
CA ASN A 84 -16.57 -4.90 14.21
C ASN A 84 -17.45 -4.30 15.32
N PRO A 85 -18.48 -5.01 15.82
CA PRO A 85 -19.30 -4.52 16.92
C PRO A 85 -18.52 -4.45 18.25
N HIS A 86 -17.41 -5.18 18.37
CA HIS A 86 -16.57 -5.16 19.56
C HIS A 86 -15.49 -4.08 19.45
N PHE A 87 -15.51 -3.09 20.34
CA PHE A 87 -14.61 -1.93 20.31
C PHE A 87 -13.13 -2.31 20.17
N GLY A 88 -12.65 -3.30 20.93
CA GLY A 88 -11.25 -3.74 20.85
C GLY A 88 -10.84 -4.21 19.45
N ASN A 89 -11.71 -4.97 18.78
CA ASN A 89 -11.47 -5.45 17.41
C ASN A 89 -11.61 -4.32 16.40
N MET A 90 -12.60 -3.44 16.57
CA MET A 90 -12.76 -2.25 15.74
C MET A 90 -11.51 -1.36 15.78
N MET A 91 -10.91 -1.19 16.96
CA MET A 91 -9.66 -0.45 17.09
C MET A 91 -8.49 -1.15 16.37
N GLN A 92 -8.48 -2.48 16.28
CA GLN A 92 -7.50 -3.20 15.47
C GLN A 92 -7.74 -2.98 13.97
N GLU A 93 -9.00 -3.00 13.52
CA GLU A 93 -9.36 -2.67 12.14
C GLU A 93 -8.94 -1.23 11.78
N VAL A 94 -9.11 -0.28 12.70
CA VAL A 94 -8.64 1.10 12.54
C VAL A 94 -7.11 1.15 12.40
N ARG A 95 -6.37 0.50 13.32
CA ARG A 95 -4.89 0.45 13.26
C ARG A 95 -4.34 -0.20 11.99
N ARG A 96 -5.10 -1.13 11.40
CA ARG A 96 -4.76 -1.79 10.13
C ARG A 96 -5.31 -1.06 8.89
N HIS A 97 -5.94 0.10 9.09
CA HIS A 97 -6.60 0.90 8.05
C HIS A 97 -7.75 0.21 7.30
N TYR A 98 -8.31 -0.88 7.84
CA TYR A 98 -9.47 -1.55 7.23
C TYR A 98 -10.73 -0.68 7.28
N HIS A 99 -10.78 0.28 8.21
CA HIS A 99 -11.86 1.26 8.32
C HIS A 99 -12.08 2.10 7.06
N LEU A 100 -11.09 2.20 6.16
CA LEU A 100 -11.25 2.87 4.87
C LEU A 100 -12.37 2.25 4.04
N ALA A 101 -12.60 0.93 4.18
CA ALA A 101 -13.62 0.21 3.44
C ALA A 101 -15.02 0.33 4.05
N TYR A 102 -15.19 0.88 5.26
CA TYR A 102 -16.52 0.92 5.90
C TYR A 102 -17.54 1.68 5.07
N GLY A 103 -18.71 1.08 4.90
CA GLY A 103 -19.78 1.65 4.08
C GLY A 103 -19.57 1.48 2.56
N GLN A 104 -18.41 1.03 2.10
CA GLN A 104 -18.16 0.70 0.71
C GLN A 104 -18.81 -0.64 0.35
N ARG A 105 -19.21 -0.80 -0.91
CA ARG A 105 -19.65 -2.10 -1.41
C ARG A 105 -18.44 -3.00 -1.65
N GLN A 106 -18.55 -4.27 -1.28
CA GLN A 106 -17.55 -5.29 -1.58
C GLN A 106 -17.24 -5.38 -3.08
N SER A 107 -18.21 -5.10 -3.95
CA SER A 107 -18.02 -5.10 -5.39
C SER A 107 -17.11 -3.99 -5.91
N GLU A 108 -16.94 -2.90 -5.14
CA GLU A 108 -16.20 -1.69 -5.54
C GLU A 108 -14.78 -1.68 -4.98
N ALA A 109 -14.57 -2.21 -3.77
CA ALA A 109 -13.28 -2.23 -3.09
C ALA A 109 -13.03 -3.58 -2.43
N LYS A 110 -12.39 -4.52 -3.13
CA LYS A 110 -12.15 -5.87 -2.59
C LYS A 110 -10.87 -5.96 -1.79
N MET A 111 -9.88 -5.13 -2.09
CA MET A 111 -8.56 -5.24 -1.49
C MET A 111 -8.06 -3.92 -0.94
N LEU A 112 -7.18 -4.05 0.05
CA LEU A 112 -6.40 -2.96 0.59
C LEU A 112 -4.92 -3.19 0.26
N LEU A 113 -4.34 -2.31 -0.54
CA LEU A 113 -2.90 -2.24 -0.72
C LEU A 113 -2.32 -1.33 0.35
N THR A 114 -1.28 -1.79 1.03
CA THR A 114 -0.61 -1.05 2.10
C THR A 114 0.90 -1.07 1.92
N LEU A 115 1.53 0.03 2.29
CA LEU A 115 2.97 0.11 2.51
C LEU A 115 3.20 0.22 4.02
N ARG A 116 3.95 -0.72 4.59
CA ARG A 116 4.08 -0.88 6.04
C ARG A 116 5.53 -0.89 6.46
N GLY A 117 5.86 -0.10 7.49
CA GLY A 117 7.10 -0.20 8.25
C GLY A 117 6.76 -0.50 9.71
N SER A 118 7.35 0.27 10.65
CA SER A 118 6.98 0.26 12.07
C SER A 118 5.50 0.62 12.32
N SER A 119 4.93 1.41 11.41
CA SER A 119 3.51 1.71 11.29
C SER A 119 3.09 1.64 9.82
N THR A 120 1.79 1.72 9.55
CA THR A 120 1.31 1.82 8.17
C THR A 120 1.65 3.22 7.63
N LEU A 121 2.44 3.26 6.56
CA LEU A 121 2.90 4.51 5.93
C LEU A 121 1.85 5.03 4.96
N LEU A 122 1.31 4.12 4.15
CA LEU A 122 0.32 4.41 3.12
C LEU A 122 -0.68 3.26 3.02
N SER A 123 -1.92 3.57 2.68
CA SER A 123 -2.94 2.58 2.32
C SER A 123 -3.85 3.11 1.23
N CYS A 124 -4.31 2.23 0.35
CA CYS A 124 -5.32 2.57 -0.64
C CYS A 124 -6.23 1.37 -0.93
N LEU A 125 -7.50 1.68 -1.23
CA LEU A 125 -8.47 0.67 -1.65
C LEU A 125 -8.34 0.43 -3.15
N ILE A 126 -8.42 -0.83 -3.54
CA ILE A 126 -8.41 -1.24 -4.94
C ILE A 126 -9.50 -2.29 -5.20
N ALA A 127 -10.06 -2.25 -6.42
CA ALA A 127 -11.09 -3.19 -6.83
C ALA A 127 -10.55 -4.62 -6.93
N ASP A 128 -9.34 -4.78 -7.47
CA ASP A 128 -8.60 -6.04 -7.54
C ASP A 128 -7.11 -5.77 -7.85
N ALA A 129 -6.32 -6.84 -8.04
CA ALA A 129 -4.87 -6.74 -8.20
C ALA A 129 -4.49 -6.20 -9.58
N ALA A 130 -5.39 -6.30 -10.57
CA ALA A 130 -5.16 -5.78 -11.90
C ALA A 130 -5.19 -4.23 -11.93
N ALA A 131 -5.75 -3.60 -10.90
CA ALA A 131 -5.66 -2.15 -10.70
C ALA A 131 -4.24 -1.66 -10.31
N VAL A 132 -3.29 -2.58 -10.10
CA VAL A 132 -1.90 -2.28 -9.73
C VAL A 132 -0.96 -2.62 -10.88
N THR A 133 -0.21 -1.62 -11.34
CA THR A 133 0.87 -1.80 -12.30
C THR A 133 2.22 -1.69 -11.59
N VAL A 134 3.10 -2.68 -11.75
CA VAL A 134 4.46 -2.67 -11.21
C VAL A 134 5.48 -2.62 -12.35
N ARG A 135 6.32 -1.59 -12.35
CA ARG A 135 7.37 -1.36 -13.35
C ARG A 135 8.74 -1.33 -12.71
N MET A 136 9.67 -2.03 -13.35
CA MET A 136 11.08 -1.95 -13.06
C MET A 136 11.60 -0.60 -13.57
N MET A 137 12.18 0.22 -12.70
CA MET A 137 12.87 1.44 -13.12
C MET A 137 14.26 1.06 -13.60
N GLY A 138 14.74 1.68 -14.68
CA GLY A 138 16.10 1.44 -15.16
C GLY A 138 17.13 1.75 -14.06
N SER A 139 18.25 1.03 -14.06
CA SER A 139 19.36 1.28 -13.14
C SER A 139 19.73 2.76 -13.16
N LYS A 140 19.88 3.39 -11.99
CA LYS A 140 20.52 4.71 -11.89
C LYS A 140 21.86 4.61 -12.65
N PRO A 141 22.17 5.53 -13.59
CA PRO A 141 23.54 5.62 -14.09
C PRO A 141 24.43 5.78 -12.86
N GLY A 142 25.48 4.95 -12.77
CA GLY A 142 26.47 5.08 -11.71
C GLY A 142 27.02 6.50 -11.69
N PRO A 143 27.57 6.96 -10.55
CA PRO A 143 28.25 8.25 -10.54
C PRO A 143 29.35 8.20 -11.61
N ASP A 144 29.15 8.97 -12.69
CA ASP A 144 30.20 9.19 -13.68
C ASP A 144 31.39 9.78 -12.91
N GLU A 145 32.49 9.02 -12.89
CA GLU A 145 33.78 9.50 -12.41
C GLU A 145 34.19 10.67 -13.32
N HIS A 146 34.17 11.89 -12.76
CA HIS A 146 34.81 13.08 -13.33
C HIS A 146 36.09 13.38 -12.56
#